data_AF-W8EV74-F1
#
_entry.id   AF-W8EV74-F1
#
_cell.length_a   1.000
_cell.length_b   1.000
_cell.length_c   1.000
_cell.angle_alpha   90.00
_cell.angle_beta   90.00
_cell.angle_gamma   90.00
#
_symmetry.space_group_name_H-M   'P 1'
#
loop_
_entity.id
_entity.type
_entity.pdbx_description
1 polymer ?
#
loop_
_entity_poly.entity_id
_entity_poly.type
_entity_poly.pdbx_seq_one_letter_code
_entity_poly.pdbx_strand_id
1 'polypeptide(L)'
;MPNLSNLPQDARDESGRLIRELHGVTLAQILEYLVAAYGWPELDSRIRINCFAVNPSIKSSLTFLRRTPWARAKVEELYVQTRTAEVLGHKLGSRGK
;
A
#
# COMPACT_ATOMS: atom_id res chain seq x y z
N MET A 1 -40.11 -6.32 -4.14
CA MET A 1 -38.76 -6.53 -4.71
C MET A 1 -37.96 -5.26 -4.48
N PRO A 2 -36.96 -5.22 -3.58
CA PRO A 2 -36.12 -4.05 -3.43
C PRO A 2 -35.19 -3.88 -4.64
N ASN A 3 -35.01 -2.63 -5.06
CA ASN A 3 -34.32 -2.18 -6.25
C ASN A 3 -32.79 -2.21 -6.05
N LEU A 4 -32.04 -2.70 -7.06
CA LEU A 4 -30.58 -2.90 -7.09
C LEU A 4 -29.73 -1.60 -7.08
N SER A 5 -30.32 -0.45 -6.73
CA SER A 5 -29.63 0.85 -6.72
C SER A 5 -29.10 1.29 -5.34
N ASN A 6 -29.31 0.50 -4.29
CA ASN A 6 -28.87 0.84 -2.93
C ASN A 6 -27.68 -0.02 -2.46
N LEU A 7 -26.52 0.19 -3.07
CA LEU A 7 -25.26 -0.15 -2.40
C LEU A 7 -24.91 1.02 -1.47
N PRO A 8 -24.71 0.78 -0.16
CA PRO A 8 -24.44 1.85 0.78
C PRO A 8 -23.12 2.55 0.41
N GLN A 9 -23.19 3.85 0.16
CA GLN A 9 -22.05 4.77 0.05
C GLN A 9 -21.37 5.03 1.41
N ASP A 10 -21.39 4.04 2.30
CA ASP A 10 -21.05 4.12 3.73
C ASP A 10 -19.66 3.52 4.05
N ALA A 11 -18.79 3.35 3.06
CA ALA A 11 -17.37 3.08 3.31
C ALA A 11 -16.60 4.40 3.55
N ARG A 12 -17.09 5.24 4.47
CA ARG A 12 -16.54 6.55 4.82
C ARG A 12 -16.10 6.56 6.27
N ASP A 13 -14.79 6.74 6.51
CA ASP A 13 -14.28 7.16 7.82
C ASP A 13 -14.79 8.59 8.14
N GLU A 14 -14.77 9.04 9.40
CA GLU A 14 -15.39 10.29 9.92
C GLU A 14 -15.08 11.59 9.13
N SER A 15 -14.10 11.59 8.22
CA SER A 15 -13.80 12.70 7.28
C SER A 15 -14.35 12.55 5.84
N GLY A 16 -15.14 11.52 5.53
CA GLY A 16 -15.87 11.38 4.26
C GLY A 16 -15.01 11.14 3.00
N ARG A 17 -13.73 10.73 3.13
CA ARG A 17 -12.84 10.51 1.98
C ARG A 17 -12.84 9.05 1.50
N LEU A 18 -13.00 8.89 0.19
CA LEU A 18 -12.71 7.66 -0.52
C LEU A 18 -11.21 7.34 -0.36
N ILE A 19 -10.87 6.16 0.15
CA ILE A 19 -9.52 5.57 0.20
C ILE A 19 -8.79 5.49 -1.16
N ARG A 20 -9.41 5.98 -2.23
CA ARG A 20 -8.82 6.14 -3.57
C ARG A 20 -8.05 7.44 -3.75
N GLU A 21 -8.16 8.40 -2.85
CA GLU A 21 -7.41 9.64 -2.96
C GLU A 21 -6.06 9.53 -2.25
N LEU A 22 -5.02 9.26 -3.06
CA LEU A 22 -3.62 9.51 -2.73
C LEU A 22 -3.35 11.03 -2.60
N HIS A 23 -4.20 11.78 -1.89
CA HIS A 23 -4.10 13.25 -1.86
C HIS A 23 -2.88 13.67 -1.05
N GLY A 24 -1.77 13.95 -1.75
CA GLY A 24 -0.53 14.44 -1.17
C GLY A 24 0.47 13.39 -0.67
N VAL A 25 0.23 12.09 -0.93
CA VAL A 25 1.17 11.03 -0.52
C VAL A 25 2.26 10.87 -1.57
N THR A 26 3.50 11.14 -1.19
CA THR A 26 4.65 10.97 -2.09
C THR A 26 5.07 9.50 -2.17
N LEU A 27 5.74 9.10 -3.26
CA LEU A 27 6.33 7.76 -3.40
C LEU A 27 7.28 7.42 -2.23
N ALA A 28 7.94 8.43 -1.66
CA ALA A 28 8.77 8.30 -0.46
C ALA A 28 7.92 7.85 0.72
N GLN A 29 6.84 8.56 1.03
CA GLN A 29 5.95 8.22 2.13
C GLN A 29 5.26 6.87 1.95
N ILE A 30 4.87 6.53 0.73
CA ILE A 30 4.31 5.21 0.40
C ILE A 30 5.30 4.11 0.76
N LEU A 31 6.55 4.26 0.32
CA LEU A 31 7.60 3.30 0.59
C LEU A 31 7.93 3.24 2.09
N GLU A 32 8.08 4.39 2.75
CA GLU A 32 8.34 4.46 4.19
C GLU A 32 7.23 3.79 5.01
N TYR A 33 5.97 4.01 4.65
CA TYR A 33 4.82 3.37 5.28
C TYR A 33 4.86 1.85 5.10
N LEU A 34 5.10 1.37 3.87
CA LEU A 34 5.19 -0.06 3.58
C LEU A 34 6.36 -0.74 4.28
N VAL A 35 7.51 -0.06 4.37
CA VAL A 35 8.69 -0.53 5.10
C VAL A 35 8.40 -0.56 6.61
N ALA A 36 7.69 0.42 7.15
CA ALA A 36 7.30 0.45 8.56
C ALA A 36 6.27 -0.64 8.90
N ALA A 37 5.34 -0.94 7.98
CA ALA A 37 4.29 -1.94 8.17
C ALA A 37 4.79 -3.39 8.02
N TYR A 38 5.63 -3.66 7.01
CA TYR A 38 6.04 -5.02 6.64
C TYR A 38 7.53 -5.29 6.78
N GLY A 39 8.36 -4.25 6.67
CA GLY A 39 9.81 -4.39 6.58
C GLY A 39 10.29 -4.75 5.17
N TRP A 40 11.59 -4.54 4.95
CA TRP A 40 12.28 -4.87 3.70
C TRP A 40 12.19 -6.33 3.24
N PRO A 41 12.34 -7.36 4.10
CA PRO A 41 12.31 -8.75 3.64
C PRO A 41 10.93 -9.16 3.10
N GLU A 42 9.85 -8.65 3.68
CA GLU A 42 8.50 -8.95 3.20
C GLU A 42 8.18 -8.19 1.90
N LEU A 43 8.69 -6.96 1.75
CA LEU A 43 8.61 -6.22 0.49
C LEU A 43 9.38 -6.92 -0.63
N ASP A 44 10.56 -7.45 -0.35
CA ASP A 44 11.29 -8.31 -1.28
C ASP A 44 10.47 -9.55 -1.63
N SER A 45 9.87 -10.24 -0.65
CA SER A 45 9.05 -11.42 -0.95
C SER A 45 7.84 -11.11 -1.84
N ARG A 46 7.23 -9.92 -1.70
CA ARG A 46 6.05 -9.51 -2.48
C ARG A 46 6.36 -8.94 -3.86
N ILE A 47 7.40 -8.10 -3.97
CA ILE A 47 7.74 -7.37 -5.20
C ILE A 47 8.89 -8.05 -5.95
N ARG A 48 9.66 -8.92 -5.27
CA ARG A 48 10.82 -9.68 -5.75
C ARG A 48 11.81 -8.81 -6.51
N ILE A 49 12.31 -7.78 -5.83
CA ILE A 49 13.33 -6.89 -6.37
C ILE A 49 14.58 -6.89 -5.50
N ASN A 50 15.72 -7.19 -6.13
CA ASN A 50 17.04 -7.19 -5.48
C ASN A 50 17.38 -5.88 -4.76
N CYS A 51 16.75 -4.76 -5.14
CA CYS A 51 16.93 -3.48 -4.47
C CYS A 51 16.62 -3.54 -2.96
N PHE A 52 15.64 -4.34 -2.55
CA PHE A 52 15.27 -4.49 -1.14
C PHE A 52 16.14 -5.50 -0.38
N ALA A 53 16.79 -6.44 -1.07
CA ALA A 53 17.63 -7.46 -0.46
C ALA A 53 19.09 -7.00 -0.23
N VAL A 54 19.68 -6.24 -1.17
CA VAL A 54 21.13 -5.98 -1.20
C VAL A 54 21.52 -4.69 -0.45
N ASN A 55 20.75 -3.62 -0.57
CA ASN A 55 20.99 -2.35 0.14
C ASN A 55 19.65 -1.63 0.39
N PRO A 56 18.82 -2.16 1.30
CA PRO A 56 17.51 -1.59 1.60
C PRO A 56 17.65 -0.18 2.20
N SER A 57 17.40 0.84 1.39
CA SER A 57 17.38 2.22 1.84
C SER A 57 16.40 3.02 1.01
N ILE A 58 15.62 3.89 1.68
CA ILE A 58 14.58 4.70 1.07
C ILE A 58 15.10 5.47 -0.15
N LYS A 59 16.28 6.12 -0.05
CA LYS A 59 16.86 6.88 -1.17
C LYS A 59 17.25 6.00 -2.37
N SER A 60 17.85 4.84 -2.11
CA SER A 60 18.28 3.89 -3.14
C SER A 60 17.07 3.29 -3.86
N SER A 61 16.07 2.85 -3.08
CA SER A 61 14.81 2.34 -3.58
C SER A 61 14.04 3.38 -4.39
N LEU A 62 13.94 4.64 -3.93
CA LEU A 62 13.29 5.69 -4.72
C LEU A 62 13.99 5.94 -6.05
N THR A 63 15.33 5.90 -6.07
CA THR A 63 16.10 6.02 -7.31
C THR A 63 15.82 4.85 -8.24
N PHE A 64 15.72 3.63 -7.71
CA PHE A 64 15.36 2.44 -8.46
C PHE A 64 13.92 2.50 -9.01
N LEU A 65 12.94 2.82 -8.16
CA LEU A 65 11.52 2.97 -8.54
C LEU A 65 11.28 4.12 -9.53
N ARG A 66 12.21 5.07 -9.67
CA ARG A 66 12.20 6.07 -10.74
C ARG A 66 12.67 5.52 -12.09
N ARG A 67 13.59 4.56 -12.08
CA ARG A 67 14.13 3.92 -13.28
C ARG A 67 13.31 2.71 -13.72
N THR A 68 12.55 2.11 -12.81
CA THR A 68 11.82 0.86 -13.02
C THR A 68 10.32 1.07 -12.76
N PRO A 69 9.55 1.50 -13.77
CA PRO A 69 8.15 1.91 -13.57
C PRO A 69 7.23 0.76 -13.15
N TRP A 70 7.47 -0.48 -13.62
CA TRP A 70 6.66 -1.64 -13.20
C TRP A 70 6.81 -1.93 -11.70
N ALA A 71 8.01 -1.70 -11.13
CA ALA A 71 8.26 -1.90 -9.70
C ALA A 71 7.56 -0.82 -8.87
N ARG A 72 7.53 0.42 -9.37
CA ARG A 72 6.76 1.51 -8.76
C ARG A 72 5.28 1.18 -8.69
N ALA A 73 4.69 0.76 -9.80
CA ALA A 73 3.28 0.36 -9.86
C ALA A 73 2.95 -0.73 -8.83
N LYS A 74 3.86 -1.70 -8.62
CA LYS A 74 3.70 -2.74 -7.59
C LYS A 74 3.76 -2.21 -6.15
N VAL A 75 4.64 -1.26 -5.86
CA VAL A 75 4.70 -0.59 -4.56
C VAL A 75 3.41 0.18 -4.30
N GLU A 76 2.92 0.94 -5.28
CA GLU A 76 1.67 1.70 -5.18
C GLU A 76 0.45 0.78 -5.01
N GLU A 77 0.37 -0.31 -5.78
CA GLU A 77 -0.68 -1.32 -5.67
C GLU A 77 -0.71 -1.98 -4.28
N LEU A 78 0.46 -2.31 -3.71
CA LEU A 78 0.55 -2.88 -2.37
C LEU A 78 0.12 -1.88 -1.29
N TYR A 79 0.45 -0.60 -1.45
CA TYR A 79 0.02 0.45 -0.55
C TYR A 79 -1.49 0.62 -0.55
N VAL A 80 -2.11 0.69 -1.72
CA VAL A 80 -3.57 0.80 -1.83
C VAL A 80 -4.25 -0.42 -1.20
N GLN A 81 -3.74 -1.64 -1.45
CA GLN A 81 -4.26 -2.85 -0.83
C GLN A 81 -4.17 -2.80 0.70
N THR A 82 -3.04 -2.35 1.23
CA THR A 82 -2.81 -2.25 2.69
C THR A 82 -3.78 -1.23 3.31
N ARG A 83 -3.85 -0.01 2.75
CA ARG A 83 -4.75 1.06 3.22
C ARG A 83 -6.22 0.67 3.09
N THR A 84 -6.58 -0.05 2.02
CA THR A 84 -7.94 -0.55 1.80
C THR A 84 -8.30 -1.63 2.82
N ALA A 85 -7.38 -2.56 3.12
CA ALA A 85 -7.59 -3.59 4.12
C ALA A 85 -7.77 -3.00 5.53
N GLU A 86 -6.98 -1.97 5.88
CA GLU A 86 -7.15 -1.21 7.14
C GLU A 86 -8.54 -0.59 7.26
N VAL A 87 -9.01 0.10 6.22
CA VAL A 87 -10.29 0.82 6.24
C VAL A 87 -11.50 -0.10 6.15
N LEU A 88 -11.39 -1.23 5.45
CA LEU A 88 -12.45 -2.25 5.43
C LEU A 88 -12.53 -3.06 6.74
N GLY A 89 -11.75 -2.72 7.77
CA GLY A 89 -11.80 -3.38 9.08
C GLY A 89 -11.33 -4.84 9.05
N HIS A 90 -10.79 -5.32 7.93
CA HIS A 90 -10.12 -6.59 7.86
C HIS A 90 -8.75 -6.43 8.50
N LYS A 91 -8.74 -6.60 9.82
CA LYS A 91 -7.56 -6.85 10.64
C LYS A 91 -6.65 -7.82 9.87
N LEU A 92 -5.58 -7.31 9.24
CA LEU A 92 -4.38 -8.08 8.92
C LEU A 92 -3.68 -8.36 10.25
N GLY A 93 -4.41 -9.08 11.10
CA GLY A 93 -4.09 -9.46 12.45
C GLY A 93 -4.33 -10.95 12.55
N SER A 94 -3.47 -11.70 11.87
CA SER A 94 -3.04 -12.99 12.36
C SER A 94 -1.52 -12.98 12.33
N ARG A 95 -0.95 -12.37 13.39
CA ARG A 95 0.34 -12.78 13.93
C ARG A 95 0.31 -14.30 14.13
N GLY A 96 1.28 -14.97 13.57
CA GLY A 96 1.62 -16.37 13.84
C GLY A 96 2.78 -16.71 12.90
N LYS A 97 4.03 -16.70 13.36
CA LYS A 97 4.55 -17.49 14.47
C LYS A 97 5.81 -16.86 15.05
#